data_AF-F0QV57-F1
#
_entry.id   AF-F0QV57-F1
#
_cell.length_a   1.000
_cell.length_b   1.000
_cell.length_c   1.000
_cell.angle_alpha   90.00
_cell.angle_beta   90.00
_cell.angle_gamma   90.00
#
_symmetry.space_group_name_H-M   'P 1'
#
loop_
_entity.id
_entity.type
_entity.pdbx_description
1 polymer ?
#
loop_
_entity_poly.entity_id
_entity_poly.type
_entity_poly.pdbx_seq_one_letter_code
_entity_poly.pdbx_strand_id
1 'polypeptide(L)'
;MSGIKERIAGILRELGIVWVRGFEERDPQYAAVTRLCRELEHDVDKILKLTILNALVSYQLTGKGEDHWNYFANYFIGNKPVDLCRDFINYVMNSRYLARYRDSKVKRIRSTCPQIARLSLSNYLNDLASLWRLLSRITNTHGDEKTIVFAVKMAYYVGRACGLDLSVPMDIPIPVDYRVTVMTICSGLMPIIGNSNKVTDLARELMTRHRREIQGVWSEIGRLSGIPPLNLDSVIWVLGGLLINSSFNVDRAINELRILNAYNEKVLELLYLLSERCINK
;
A
#
# COMPACT_ATOMS: atom_id res chain seq x y z
N MET A 1 -0.36 -1.57 -26.75
CA MET A 1 -0.59 -1.59 -25.29
C MET A 1 -0.29 -2.96 -24.67
N SER A 2 -0.60 -4.08 -25.32
CA SER A 2 -0.14 -5.44 -24.94
C SER A 2 1.34 -5.71 -25.27
N GLY A 3 2.21 -4.72 -25.11
CA GLY A 3 3.65 -4.94 -25.24
C GLY A 3 4.38 -4.51 -23.98
N ILE A 4 3.98 -3.36 -23.43
CA ILE A 4 4.56 -2.82 -22.20
C ILE A 4 4.17 -3.64 -20.96
N LYS A 5 2.93 -4.16 -20.91
CA LYS A 5 2.48 -5.04 -19.80
C LYS A 5 3.36 -6.28 -19.70
N GLU A 6 3.61 -6.93 -20.83
CA GLU A 6 4.34 -8.18 -20.98
C GLU A 6 5.82 -7.98 -20.68
N ARG A 7 6.39 -6.83 -21.09
CA ARG A 7 7.76 -6.44 -20.71
C ARG A 7 7.90 -6.21 -19.21
N ILE A 8 7.01 -5.41 -18.61
CA ILE A 8 7.00 -5.17 -17.16
C ILE A 8 6.84 -6.51 -16.41
N ALA A 9 5.88 -7.34 -16.81
CA ALA A 9 5.64 -8.63 -16.20
C ALA A 9 6.82 -9.60 -16.36
N GLY A 10 7.49 -9.60 -17.52
CA GLY A 10 8.70 -10.39 -17.76
C GLY A 10 9.85 -10.01 -16.83
N ILE A 11 10.12 -8.71 -16.69
CA ILE A 11 11.13 -8.21 -15.75
C ILE A 11 10.80 -8.59 -14.31
N LEU A 12 9.54 -8.38 -13.89
CA LEU A 12 9.11 -8.74 -12.53
C LEU A 12 9.22 -10.25 -12.27
N ARG A 13 8.90 -11.09 -13.25
CA ARG A 13 9.07 -12.55 -13.18
C ARG A 13 10.53 -12.96 -12.99
N GLU A 14 11.44 -12.33 -13.73
CA GLU A 14 12.88 -12.58 -13.62
C GLU A 14 13.44 -12.14 -12.27
N LEU A 15 12.98 -11.01 -11.73
CA LEU A 15 13.36 -10.53 -10.39
C LEU A 15 12.81 -11.45 -9.29
N GLY A 16 11.59 -11.95 -9.45
CA GLY A 16 10.95 -12.91 -8.55
C GLY A 16 10.46 -12.31 -7.24
N ILE A 17 9.67 -13.10 -6.50
CA ILE A 17 8.98 -12.66 -5.28
C ILE A 17 9.93 -12.29 -4.14
N VAL A 18 11.08 -12.98 -4.02
CA VAL A 18 12.09 -12.69 -2.98
C VAL A 18 12.63 -11.27 -3.12
N TRP A 19 12.90 -10.86 -4.35
CA TRP A 19 13.35 -9.50 -4.64
C TRP A 19 12.26 -8.47 -4.33
N VAL A 20 11.01 -8.74 -4.71
CA VAL A 20 9.85 -7.87 -4.41
C VAL A 20 9.65 -7.70 -2.90
N ARG A 21 9.82 -8.78 -2.12
CA ARG A 21 9.80 -8.72 -0.65
C ARG A 21 10.90 -7.81 -0.09
N GLY A 22 12.06 -7.71 -0.74
CA GLY A 22 13.09 -6.72 -0.40
C GLY A 22 12.63 -5.27 -0.56
N PHE A 23 11.68 -4.98 -1.45
CA PHE A 23 11.07 -3.66 -1.58
C PHE A 23 10.05 -3.38 -0.47
N GLU A 24 9.34 -4.40 -0.02
CA GLU A 24 8.45 -4.31 1.15
C GLU A 24 9.24 -3.87 2.39
N GLU A 25 10.42 -4.46 2.61
CA GLU A 25 11.29 -4.12 3.76
C GLU A 25 11.83 -2.69 3.74
N ARG A 26 11.87 -2.06 2.56
CA ARG A 26 12.26 -0.65 2.37
C ARG A 26 11.07 0.32 2.52
N ASP A 27 9.85 -0.18 2.60
CA ASP A 27 8.65 0.63 2.79
C ASP A 27 8.64 1.20 4.22
N PRO A 28 8.57 2.53 4.41
CA PRO A 28 8.47 3.14 5.74
C PRO A 28 7.30 2.61 6.59
N GLN A 29 6.25 2.11 5.95
CA GLN A 29 5.09 1.51 6.61
C GLN A 29 5.43 0.13 7.18
N TYR A 30 6.25 -0.66 6.46
CA TYR A 30 6.79 -1.93 6.94
C TYR A 30 7.73 -1.71 8.13
N ALA A 31 8.60 -0.69 8.06
CA ALA A 31 9.48 -0.32 9.16
C ALA A 31 8.70 0.07 10.43
N ALA A 32 7.62 0.84 10.29
CA ALA A 32 6.74 1.20 11.41
C ALA A 32 6.09 -0.03 12.06
N VAL A 33 5.61 -0.98 11.25
CA VAL A 33 5.03 -2.24 11.73
C VAL A 33 6.07 -3.16 12.38
N THR A 34 7.27 -3.24 11.83
CA THR A 34 8.40 -4.00 12.41
C THR A 34 8.74 -3.49 13.81
N ARG A 35 8.73 -2.17 14.00
CA ARG A 35 8.92 -1.57 15.33
C ARG A 35 7.79 -1.96 16.29
N LEU A 36 6.53 -1.96 15.84
CA LEU A 36 5.42 -2.43 16.67
C LEU A 36 5.58 -3.91 17.06
N CYS A 37 5.96 -4.79 16.12
CA CYS A 37 6.25 -6.20 16.40
C CYS A 37 7.29 -6.37 17.51
N ARG A 38 8.40 -5.63 17.43
CA ARG A 38 9.48 -5.72 18.42
C ARG A 38 9.08 -5.18 19.79
N GLU A 39 8.48 -3.99 19.85
CA GLU A 39 8.24 -3.28 21.11
C GLU A 39 6.95 -3.72 21.84
N LEU A 40 6.01 -4.37 21.13
CA LEU A 40 4.80 -4.97 21.70
C LEU A 40 4.94 -6.48 21.92
N GLU A 41 6.18 -6.95 22.13
CA GLU A 41 6.49 -8.33 22.55
C GLU A 41 5.91 -9.40 21.60
N HIS A 42 5.84 -9.09 20.30
CA HIS A 42 5.29 -9.99 19.29
C HIS A 42 3.84 -10.43 19.56
N ASP A 43 3.01 -9.62 20.23
CA ASP A 43 1.56 -9.81 20.33
C ASP A 43 0.88 -9.55 18.98
N VAL A 44 1.01 -10.52 18.08
CA VAL A 44 0.60 -10.43 16.66
C VAL A 44 -0.86 -10.00 16.54
N ASP A 45 -1.76 -10.55 17.35
CA ASP A 45 -3.18 -10.26 17.28
C ASP A 45 -3.49 -8.79 17.65
N LYS A 46 -2.88 -8.29 18.73
CA LYS A 46 -3.01 -6.88 19.12
C LYS A 46 -2.42 -5.95 18.06
N ILE A 47 -1.23 -6.27 17.53
CA ILE A 47 -0.58 -5.47 16.50
C ILE A 47 -1.43 -5.45 15.21
N LEU A 48 -2.00 -6.58 14.81
CA LEU A 48 -2.90 -6.67 13.66
C LEU A 48 -4.12 -5.77 13.82
N LYS A 49 -4.78 -5.83 14.98
CA LYS A 49 -5.95 -5.00 15.28
C LYS A 49 -5.63 -3.52 15.17
N LEU A 50 -4.55 -3.07 15.82
CA LEU A 50 -4.09 -1.68 15.73
C LEU A 50 -3.77 -1.27 14.29
N THR A 51 -3.04 -2.13 13.57
CA THR A 51 -2.57 -1.86 12.21
C THR A 51 -3.72 -1.76 11.22
N ILE A 52 -4.68 -2.68 11.30
CA ILE A 52 -5.89 -2.67 10.45
C ILE A 52 -6.74 -1.44 10.75
N LEU A 53 -6.99 -1.13 12.03
CA LEU A 53 -7.73 0.08 12.39
C LEU A 53 -7.06 1.34 11.84
N ASN A 54 -5.72 1.41 11.91
CA ASN A 54 -4.95 2.51 11.33
C ASN A 54 -5.12 2.60 9.82
N ALA A 55 -4.91 1.49 9.11
CA ALA A 55 -5.05 1.43 7.65
C ALA A 55 -6.46 1.84 7.18
N LEU A 56 -7.52 1.46 7.91
CA LEU A 56 -8.90 1.83 7.59
C LEU A 56 -9.18 3.35 7.67
N VAL A 57 -8.36 4.09 8.42
CA VAL A 57 -8.45 5.56 8.55
C VAL A 57 -7.30 6.31 7.86
N SER A 58 -6.35 5.61 7.23
CA SER A 58 -5.23 6.19 6.47
C SER A 58 -5.66 6.74 5.09
N TYR A 59 -6.64 7.62 5.06
CA TYR A 59 -7.09 8.32 3.85
C TYR A 59 -7.21 9.83 4.11
N GLN A 60 -6.99 10.63 3.06
CA GLN A 60 -7.07 12.10 3.13
C GLN A 60 -6.26 12.64 4.31
N LEU A 61 -4.99 12.23 4.40
CA LEU A 61 -4.07 12.64 5.47
C LEU A 61 -3.69 14.12 5.31
N THR A 62 -3.38 14.79 6.42
CA THR A 62 -2.87 16.18 6.45
C THR A 62 -1.34 16.26 6.32
N GLY A 63 -0.68 15.13 5.99
CA GLY A 63 0.76 15.02 5.79
C GLY A 63 1.12 13.77 5.00
N LYS A 64 2.41 13.45 4.94
CA LYS A 64 2.93 12.25 4.28
C LYS A 64 2.45 10.97 4.98
N GLY A 65 2.21 9.92 4.20
CA GLY A 65 1.74 8.63 4.74
C GLY A 65 2.80 7.97 5.61
N GLU A 66 4.06 8.09 5.19
CA GLU A 66 5.27 7.65 5.88
C GLU A 66 5.33 8.22 7.31
N ASP A 67 5.13 9.53 7.43
CA ASP A 67 5.15 10.22 8.72
C ASP A 67 3.99 9.81 9.63
N HIS A 68 2.80 9.58 9.04
CA HIS A 68 1.63 9.10 9.77
C HIS A 68 1.85 7.71 10.37
N TRP A 69 2.41 6.77 9.60
CA TRP A 69 2.71 5.42 10.07
C TRP A 69 3.80 5.40 11.15
N ASN A 70 4.83 6.25 11.02
CA ASN A 70 5.83 6.40 12.07
C ASN A 70 5.24 6.99 13.36
N TYR A 71 4.36 7.99 13.25
CA TYR A 71 3.64 8.56 14.39
C TYR A 71 2.71 7.55 15.06
N PHE A 72 1.98 6.76 14.26
CA PHE A 72 1.15 5.65 14.74
C PHE A 72 1.96 4.65 15.57
N ALA A 73 3.11 4.18 15.05
CA ALA A 73 3.97 3.26 15.77
C ALA A 73 4.46 3.87 17.10
N ASN A 74 5.01 5.10 17.07
CA ASN A 74 5.47 5.79 18.27
C ASN A 74 4.36 5.94 19.33
N TYR A 75 3.15 6.27 18.90
CA TYR A 75 2.02 6.45 19.80
C TYR A 75 1.69 5.17 20.56
N PHE A 76 1.49 4.05 19.86
CA PHE A 76 1.07 2.80 20.52
C PHE A 76 2.21 2.02 21.20
N ILE A 77 3.47 2.30 20.83
CA ILE A 77 4.63 1.83 21.60
C ILE A 77 4.66 2.51 22.97
N GLY A 78 4.50 3.84 23.01
CA GLY A 78 4.49 4.61 24.26
C GLY A 78 3.18 4.50 25.05
N ASN A 79 2.08 4.16 24.38
CA ASN A 79 0.74 4.07 24.97
C ASN A 79 0.11 2.72 24.59
N LYS A 80 0.56 1.64 25.25
CA LYS A 80 -0.01 0.30 25.05
C LYS A 80 -1.53 0.36 25.34
N PRO A 81 -2.41 -0.05 24.40
CA PRO A 81 -3.84 0.10 24.57
C PRO A 81 -4.38 -0.85 25.65
N VAL A 82 -5.22 -0.32 26.54
CA VAL A 82 -5.97 -1.09 27.54
C VAL A 82 -7.38 -1.37 27.03
N ASP A 83 -8.05 -0.33 26.52
CA ASP A 83 -9.29 -0.46 25.77
C ASP A 83 -8.99 -0.11 24.32
N LEU A 84 -8.86 -1.14 23.48
CA LEU A 84 -8.50 -0.99 22.07
C LEU A 84 -9.34 0.09 21.37
N CYS A 85 -10.67 0.09 21.53
CA CYS A 85 -11.52 0.98 20.77
C CYS A 85 -11.49 2.40 21.31
N ARG A 86 -11.55 2.57 22.64
CA ARG A 86 -11.45 3.89 23.26
C ARG A 86 -10.10 4.53 23.00
N ASP A 87 -9.02 3.79 23.21
CA ASP A 87 -7.66 4.30 23.08
C ASP A 87 -7.31 4.56 21.61
N PHE A 88 -7.86 3.78 20.66
CA PHE A 88 -7.73 4.08 19.24
C PHE A 88 -8.53 5.32 18.82
N ILE A 89 -9.74 5.54 19.37
CA ILE A 89 -10.47 6.80 19.13
C ILE A 89 -9.66 7.98 19.68
N ASN A 90 -9.06 7.85 20.87
CA ASN A 90 -8.19 8.89 21.43
C ASN A 90 -6.99 9.18 20.53
N TYR A 91 -6.36 8.14 19.97
CA TYR A 91 -5.31 8.30 18.96
C TYR A 91 -5.80 9.10 17.75
N VAL A 92 -6.96 8.76 17.17
CA VAL A 92 -7.52 9.46 16.00
C VAL A 92 -7.82 10.94 16.32
N MET A 93 -8.33 11.21 17.52
CA MET A 93 -8.66 12.57 17.95
C MET A 93 -7.41 13.46 18.08
N ASN A 94 -6.32 12.91 18.61
CA ASN A 94 -5.10 13.65 18.91
C ASN A 94 -4.05 13.62 17.79
N SER A 95 -4.18 12.69 16.83
CA SER A 95 -3.24 12.58 15.72
C SER A 95 -3.35 13.78 14.77
N ARG A 96 -2.25 14.52 14.63
CA ARG A 96 -2.15 15.64 13.68
C ARG A 96 -2.37 15.23 12.22
N TYR A 97 -2.05 13.97 11.88
CA TYR A 97 -2.15 13.42 10.53
C TYR A 97 -3.57 13.00 10.13
N LEU A 98 -4.42 12.75 11.13
CA LEU A 98 -5.81 12.33 10.95
C LEU A 98 -6.80 13.49 11.10
N ALA A 99 -6.32 14.73 11.10
CA ALA A 99 -7.13 15.91 11.38
C ALA A 99 -8.22 16.18 10.33
N ARG A 100 -7.94 15.90 9.06
CA ARG A 100 -8.91 16.05 7.98
C ARG A 100 -9.94 14.93 8.02
N TYR A 101 -11.23 15.29 7.96
CA TYR A 101 -12.37 14.37 8.10
C TYR A 101 -12.32 13.51 9.38
N ARG A 102 -11.77 14.07 10.47
CA ARG A 102 -11.58 13.36 11.74
C ARG A 102 -12.88 12.71 12.24
N ASP A 103 -14.00 13.43 12.23
CA ASP A 103 -15.28 12.90 12.70
C ASP A 103 -15.75 11.68 11.89
N SER A 104 -15.50 11.68 10.58
CA SER A 104 -15.80 10.53 9.72
C SER A 104 -14.90 9.34 10.03
N LYS A 105 -13.61 9.59 10.32
CA LYS A 105 -12.65 8.55 10.75
C LYS A 105 -13.05 7.97 12.11
N VAL A 106 -13.41 8.81 13.08
CA VAL A 106 -13.92 8.37 14.38
C VAL A 106 -15.22 7.57 14.22
N LYS A 107 -16.15 8.02 13.38
CA LYS A 107 -17.38 7.27 13.08
C LYS A 107 -17.06 5.88 12.52
N ARG A 108 -16.10 5.79 11.59
CA ARG A 108 -15.62 4.51 11.04
C ARG A 108 -15.02 3.61 12.12
N ILE A 109 -14.21 4.13 13.03
CA ILE A 109 -13.67 3.33 14.15
C ILE A 109 -14.79 2.87 15.08
N ARG A 110 -15.73 3.75 15.44
CA ARG A 110 -16.90 3.39 16.26
C ARG A 110 -17.74 2.27 15.65
N SER A 111 -17.89 2.24 14.33
CA SER A 111 -18.67 1.19 13.65
C SER A 111 -17.90 -0.11 13.44
N THR A 112 -16.58 -0.08 13.29
CA THR A 112 -15.78 -1.26 12.91
C THR A 112 -15.02 -1.89 14.09
N CYS A 113 -14.49 -1.08 15.01
CA CYS A 113 -13.65 -1.55 16.10
C CYS A 113 -14.32 -2.56 17.03
N PRO A 114 -15.60 -2.41 17.44
CA PRO A 114 -16.22 -3.38 18.35
C PRO A 114 -16.22 -4.82 17.80
N GLN A 115 -16.36 -4.98 16.47
CA GLN A 115 -16.26 -6.30 15.85
C GLN A 115 -14.81 -6.76 15.77
N ILE A 116 -13.90 -5.90 15.31
CA ILE A 116 -12.46 -6.17 15.22
C ILE A 116 -11.87 -6.58 16.58
N ALA A 117 -12.25 -5.92 17.67
CA ALA A 117 -11.74 -6.17 19.01
C ALA A 117 -12.07 -7.57 19.52
N ARG A 118 -13.24 -8.11 19.13
CA ARG A 118 -13.75 -9.42 19.56
C ARG A 118 -13.17 -10.59 18.76
N LEU A 119 -12.59 -10.33 17.60
CA LEU A 119 -12.05 -11.37 16.71
C LEU A 119 -10.59 -11.68 17.07
N SER A 120 -10.18 -12.92 16.86
CA SER A 120 -8.77 -13.30 16.79
C SER A 120 -8.31 -13.16 15.33
N LEU A 121 -7.81 -11.99 14.98
CA LEU A 121 -7.40 -11.65 13.61
C LEU A 121 -6.15 -12.39 13.16
N SER A 122 -5.29 -12.83 14.10
CA SER A 122 -4.14 -13.68 13.79
C SER A 122 -4.52 -14.97 13.04
N ASN A 123 -5.71 -15.53 13.31
CA ASN A 123 -6.23 -16.73 12.62
C ASN A 123 -6.41 -16.52 11.11
N TYR A 124 -6.54 -15.27 10.66
CA TYR A 124 -6.73 -14.94 9.26
C TYR A 124 -5.41 -14.72 8.50
N LEU A 125 -4.25 -14.75 9.17
CA LEU A 125 -2.97 -14.60 8.47
C LEU A 125 -2.65 -15.77 7.54
N ASN A 126 -3.15 -16.97 7.85
CA ASN A 126 -3.02 -18.15 6.98
C ASN A 126 -3.91 -18.07 5.72
N ASP A 127 -4.92 -17.20 5.72
CA ASP A 127 -5.82 -16.98 4.59
C ASP A 127 -6.22 -15.49 4.49
N LEU A 128 -5.36 -14.72 3.82
CA LEU A 128 -5.59 -13.30 3.58
C LEU A 128 -6.82 -13.02 2.70
N ALA A 129 -7.30 -13.99 1.91
CA ALA A 129 -8.55 -13.83 1.16
C ALA A 129 -9.76 -13.85 2.10
N SER A 130 -9.73 -14.67 3.14
CA SER A 130 -10.73 -14.64 4.21
C SER A 130 -10.66 -13.34 5.03
N LEU A 131 -9.45 -12.84 5.33
CA LEU A 131 -9.30 -11.52 5.96
C LEU A 131 -9.92 -10.42 5.10
N TRP A 132 -9.65 -10.45 3.79
CA TRP A 132 -10.16 -9.49 2.84
C TRP A 132 -11.70 -9.46 2.82
N ARG A 133 -12.34 -10.62 2.71
CA ARG A 133 -13.81 -10.76 2.75
C ARG A 133 -14.39 -10.33 4.10
N LEU A 134 -13.70 -10.62 5.19
CA LEU A 134 -14.10 -10.19 6.53
C LEU A 134 -14.10 -8.66 6.62
N LEU A 135 -13.01 -8.00 6.20
CA LEU A 135 -12.88 -6.55 6.28
C LEU A 135 -13.96 -5.85 5.45
N SER A 136 -14.22 -6.29 4.21
CA SER A 136 -15.32 -5.79 3.39
C SER A 136 -16.68 -5.86 4.09
N ARG A 137 -16.93 -6.96 4.81
CA ARG A 137 -18.18 -7.17 5.56
C ARG A 137 -18.27 -6.24 6.76
N ILE A 138 -17.21 -6.14 7.56
CA ILE A 138 -17.15 -5.29 8.76
C ILE A 138 -17.34 -3.81 8.38
N THR A 139 -16.75 -3.37 7.27
CA THR A 139 -16.84 -1.98 6.83
C THR A 139 -18.08 -1.68 5.99
N ASN A 140 -18.81 -2.72 5.55
CA ASN A 140 -19.89 -2.62 4.56
C ASN A 140 -19.44 -1.88 3.28
N THR A 141 -18.27 -2.25 2.76
CA THR A 141 -17.70 -1.67 1.54
C THR A 141 -17.23 -2.77 0.60
N HIS A 142 -17.20 -2.49 -0.70
CA HIS A 142 -16.65 -3.42 -1.68
C HIS A 142 -15.18 -3.76 -1.38
N GLY A 143 -14.77 -4.99 -1.69
CA GLY A 143 -13.39 -5.45 -1.47
C GLY A 143 -12.37 -4.78 -2.36
N ASP A 144 -12.77 -4.21 -3.50
CA ASP A 144 -11.90 -3.47 -4.41
C ASP A 144 -11.59 -2.04 -3.94
N GLU A 145 -12.20 -1.58 -2.85
CA GLU A 145 -11.93 -0.27 -2.26
C GLU A 145 -10.49 -0.19 -1.72
N LYS A 146 -9.78 0.90 -2.06
CA LYS A 146 -8.38 1.12 -1.67
C LYS A 146 -8.13 0.85 -0.19
N THR A 147 -8.98 1.38 0.69
CA THR A 147 -8.76 1.27 2.16
C THR A 147 -8.87 -0.17 2.66
N ILE A 148 -9.66 -1.02 2.00
CA ILE A 148 -9.82 -2.44 2.38
C ILE A 148 -8.60 -3.24 1.91
N VAL A 149 -8.26 -3.11 0.63
CA VAL A 149 -7.09 -3.76 0.04
C VAL A 149 -5.81 -3.34 0.79
N PHE A 150 -5.68 -2.04 1.08
CA PHE A 150 -4.56 -1.52 1.84
C PHE A 150 -4.52 -2.06 3.28
N ALA A 151 -5.66 -2.22 3.95
CA ALA A 151 -5.69 -2.85 5.27
C ALA A 151 -5.24 -4.32 5.23
N VAL A 152 -5.55 -5.07 4.17
CA VAL A 152 -5.02 -6.43 3.97
C VAL A 152 -3.51 -6.41 3.73
N LYS A 153 -3.00 -5.46 2.93
CA LYS A 153 -1.54 -5.27 2.74
C LYS A 153 -0.84 -5.06 4.08
N MET A 154 -1.40 -4.19 4.91
CA MET A 154 -0.82 -3.88 6.20
C MET A 154 -0.90 -5.06 7.19
N ALA A 155 -1.94 -5.90 7.11
CA ALA A 155 -2.00 -7.15 7.86
C ALA A 155 -0.93 -8.16 7.40
N TYR A 156 -0.71 -8.28 6.08
CA TYR A 156 0.39 -9.05 5.52
C TYR A 156 1.77 -8.55 6.02
N TYR A 157 1.97 -7.23 6.07
CA TYR A 157 3.18 -6.64 6.65
C TYR A 157 3.36 -7.00 8.12
N VAL A 158 2.30 -7.00 8.93
CA VAL A 158 2.39 -7.44 10.34
C VAL A 158 2.86 -8.88 10.43
N GLY A 159 2.25 -9.80 9.69
CA GLY A 159 2.66 -11.20 9.73
C GLY A 159 4.12 -11.39 9.34
N ARG A 160 4.56 -10.80 8.23
CA ARG A 160 5.96 -10.82 7.77
C ARG A 160 6.92 -10.23 8.79
N ALA A 161 6.62 -9.03 9.30
CA ALA A 161 7.49 -8.32 10.24
C ALA A 161 7.57 -9.02 11.60
N CYS A 162 6.53 -9.76 11.98
CA CYS A 162 6.49 -10.57 13.19
C CYS A 162 7.01 -12.02 12.97
N GLY A 163 7.63 -12.31 11.81
CA GLY A 163 8.36 -13.57 11.57
C GLY A 163 7.58 -14.68 10.87
N LEU A 164 6.40 -14.40 10.32
CA LEU A 164 5.60 -15.38 9.58
C LEU A 164 5.91 -15.31 8.08
N ASP A 165 6.03 -16.47 7.43
CA ASP A 165 6.09 -16.54 5.97
C ASP A 165 4.67 -16.67 5.41
N LEU A 166 4.22 -15.62 4.73
CA LEU A 166 2.85 -15.49 4.22
C LEU A 166 2.85 -15.36 2.70
N SER A 167 1.89 -15.99 2.04
CA SER A 167 1.59 -15.78 0.63
C SER A 167 0.40 -14.85 0.46
N VAL A 168 0.51 -13.88 -0.44
CA VAL A 168 -0.63 -13.05 -0.84
C VAL A 168 -1.43 -13.77 -1.94
N PRO A 169 -2.76 -13.87 -1.85
CA PRO A 169 -3.59 -14.37 -2.94
C PRO A 169 -3.55 -13.47 -4.17
N MET A 170 -3.45 -14.07 -5.36
CA MET A 170 -3.42 -13.37 -6.66
C MET A 170 -4.70 -12.54 -6.93
N ASP A 171 -5.83 -12.93 -6.32
CA ASP A 171 -7.13 -12.29 -6.52
C ASP A 171 -7.29 -10.95 -5.79
N ILE A 172 -6.44 -10.67 -4.80
CA ILE A 172 -6.49 -9.40 -4.08
C ILE A 172 -5.88 -8.32 -4.99
N PRO A 173 -6.66 -7.31 -5.42
CA PRO A 173 -6.16 -6.31 -6.37
C PRO A 173 -5.14 -5.39 -5.71
N ILE A 174 -4.50 -4.54 -6.50
CA ILE A 174 -3.62 -3.48 -6.00
C ILE A 174 -4.45 -2.35 -5.33
N PRO A 175 -3.99 -1.73 -4.23
CA PRO A 175 -4.65 -0.57 -3.64
C PRO A 175 -4.40 0.67 -4.50
N VAL A 176 -5.34 1.00 -5.40
CA VAL A 176 -5.18 2.13 -6.31
C VAL A 176 -5.18 3.45 -5.55
N ASP A 177 -4.04 4.14 -5.61
CA ASP A 177 -3.86 5.49 -5.13
C ASP A 177 -3.22 6.39 -6.17
N TYR A 178 -2.95 7.64 -5.79
CA TYR A 178 -2.33 8.61 -6.68
C TYR A 178 -1.04 8.07 -7.33
N ARG A 179 -0.17 7.40 -6.58
CA ARG A 179 1.12 6.92 -7.07
C ARG A 179 0.92 5.76 -8.05
N VAL A 180 0.08 4.79 -7.71
CA VAL A 180 -0.29 3.69 -8.62
C VAL A 180 -0.91 4.22 -9.90
N THR A 181 -1.81 5.19 -9.80
CA THR A 181 -2.45 5.80 -10.98
C THR A 181 -1.45 6.56 -11.84
N VAL A 182 -0.57 7.39 -11.25
CA VAL A 182 0.48 8.10 -11.99
C VAL A 182 1.39 7.12 -12.73
N MET A 183 1.83 6.03 -12.07
CA MET A 183 2.65 5.01 -12.72
C MET A 183 1.90 4.29 -13.84
N THR A 184 0.60 4.05 -13.69
CA THR A 184 -0.23 3.46 -14.75
C THR A 184 -0.33 4.37 -15.99
N ILE A 185 -0.44 5.68 -15.77
CA ILE A 185 -0.46 6.69 -16.86
C ILE A 185 0.91 6.79 -17.53
N CYS A 186 1.96 7.00 -16.73
CA CYS A 186 3.31 7.28 -17.21
C CYS A 186 3.94 6.10 -17.95
N SER A 187 3.65 4.87 -17.53
CA SER A 187 4.05 3.66 -18.24
C SER A 187 3.23 3.37 -19.49
N GLY A 188 2.20 4.17 -19.78
CA GLY A 188 1.32 3.92 -20.92
C GLY A 188 0.54 2.60 -20.86
N LEU A 189 0.37 2.04 -19.66
CA LEU A 189 -0.42 0.83 -19.41
C LEU A 189 -1.92 1.02 -19.69
N MET A 190 -2.38 2.27 -19.63
CA MET A 190 -3.73 2.67 -20.03
C MET A 190 -3.69 3.78 -21.09
N PRO A 191 -4.74 3.91 -21.93
CA PRO A 191 -4.89 5.07 -22.78
C PRO A 191 -5.05 6.31 -21.90
N ILE A 192 -4.61 7.47 -22.41
CA ILE A 192 -4.88 8.74 -21.73
C ILE A 192 -6.36 9.05 -21.94
N ILE A 193 -7.17 8.89 -20.89
CA ILE A 193 -8.60 9.14 -20.90
C ILE A 193 -8.87 10.33 -19.98
N GLY A 194 -9.17 11.49 -20.55
CA GLY A 194 -9.46 12.70 -19.77
C GLY A 194 -9.17 13.98 -20.56
N ASN A 195 -9.60 15.11 -20.00
CA ASN A 195 -9.52 16.41 -20.68
C ASN A 195 -8.30 17.25 -20.26
N SER A 196 -7.47 16.76 -19.33
CA SER A 196 -6.30 17.48 -18.83
C SER A 196 -5.01 16.96 -19.44
N ASN A 197 -4.13 17.88 -19.84
CA ASN A 197 -2.77 17.58 -20.26
C ASN A 197 -1.81 17.38 -19.08
N LYS A 198 -2.24 17.68 -17.85
CA LYS A 198 -1.42 17.50 -16.64
C LYS A 198 -1.68 16.13 -16.02
N VAL A 199 -0.61 15.33 -15.92
CA VAL A 199 -0.64 13.98 -15.32
C VAL A 199 -1.25 13.99 -13.92
N THR A 200 -1.01 15.05 -13.14
CA THR A 200 -1.54 15.19 -11.78
C THR A 200 -3.06 15.24 -11.73
N ASP A 201 -3.69 15.94 -12.67
CA ASP A 201 -5.14 16.13 -12.70
C ASP A 201 -5.82 14.89 -13.29
N LEU A 202 -5.22 14.32 -14.34
CA LEU A 202 -5.63 13.05 -14.91
C LEU A 202 -5.59 11.94 -13.85
N ALA A 203 -4.53 11.88 -13.04
CA ALA A 203 -4.42 10.87 -11.99
C ALA A 203 -5.53 11.00 -10.93
N ARG A 204 -5.92 12.22 -10.55
CA ARG A 204 -7.03 12.45 -9.60
C ARG A 204 -8.38 12.02 -10.16
N GLU A 205 -8.60 12.20 -11.46
CA GLU A 205 -9.81 11.74 -12.13
C GLU A 205 -9.83 10.21 -12.23
N LEU A 206 -8.78 9.62 -12.81
CA LEU A 206 -8.71 8.19 -13.11
C LEU A 206 -8.70 7.32 -11.84
N MET A 207 -8.05 7.76 -10.76
CA MET A 207 -8.03 7.01 -9.50
C MET A 207 -9.43 6.77 -8.92
N THR A 208 -10.40 7.62 -9.26
CA THR A 208 -11.79 7.51 -8.79
C THR A 208 -12.67 6.81 -9.82
N ARG A 209 -12.60 7.24 -11.09
CA ARG A 209 -13.53 6.79 -12.15
C ARG A 209 -13.11 5.49 -12.82
N HIS A 210 -11.82 5.23 -12.92
CA HIS A 210 -11.23 4.10 -13.66
C HIS A 210 -10.46 3.15 -12.75
N ARG A 211 -10.76 3.16 -11.44
CA ARG A 211 -10.10 2.31 -10.44
C ARG A 211 -10.07 0.83 -10.84
N ARG A 212 -11.19 0.29 -11.29
CA ARG A 212 -11.31 -1.14 -11.66
C ARG A 212 -10.48 -1.49 -12.88
N GLU A 213 -10.35 -0.58 -13.84
CA GLU A 213 -9.48 -0.77 -15.01
C GLU A 213 -8.01 -0.76 -14.60
N ILE A 214 -7.60 0.18 -13.73
CA ILE A 214 -6.25 0.20 -13.16
C ILE A 214 -5.96 -1.10 -12.42
N GLN A 215 -6.90 -1.57 -11.57
CA GLN A 215 -6.77 -2.86 -10.89
C GLN A 215 -6.67 -4.02 -11.88
N GLY A 216 -7.45 -4.02 -12.95
CA GLY A 216 -7.41 -5.03 -14.00
C GLY A 216 -6.04 -5.13 -14.67
N VAL A 217 -5.44 -3.98 -15.01
CA VAL A 217 -4.09 -3.90 -15.58
C VAL A 217 -3.05 -4.53 -14.65
N TRP A 218 -3.03 -4.13 -13.37
CA TRP A 218 -2.04 -4.65 -12.42
C TRP A 218 -2.33 -6.10 -12.01
N SER A 219 -3.58 -6.54 -12.06
CA SER A 219 -3.96 -7.95 -11.88
C SER A 219 -3.44 -8.82 -13.03
N GLU A 220 -3.52 -8.33 -14.26
CA GLU A 220 -2.97 -9.00 -15.43
C GLU A 220 -1.44 -9.09 -15.37
N ILE A 221 -0.74 -8.00 -15.03
CA ILE A 221 0.71 -8.01 -14.78
C ILE A 221 1.06 -9.00 -13.66
N GLY A 222 0.28 -9.03 -12.58
CA GLY A 222 0.48 -9.97 -11.49
C GLY A 222 0.41 -11.43 -11.94
N ARG A 223 -0.62 -11.78 -12.73
CA ARG A 223 -0.75 -13.13 -13.31
C ARG A 223 0.40 -13.48 -14.26
N LEU A 224 0.77 -12.56 -15.16
CA LEU A 224 1.85 -12.77 -16.14
C LEU A 224 3.23 -12.89 -15.49
N SER A 225 3.45 -12.21 -14.36
CA SER A 225 4.70 -12.25 -13.61
C SER A 225 4.76 -13.36 -12.56
N GLY A 226 3.61 -13.90 -12.16
CA GLY A 226 3.49 -14.82 -11.03
C GLY A 226 3.59 -14.12 -9.66
N ILE A 227 3.51 -12.79 -9.60
CA ILE A 227 3.62 -12.00 -8.37
C ILE A 227 2.28 -11.33 -8.05
N PRO A 228 1.70 -11.55 -6.86
CA PRO A 228 0.41 -10.99 -6.51
C PRO A 228 0.37 -9.44 -6.57
N PRO A 229 -0.75 -8.83 -7.00
CA PRO A 229 -0.84 -7.37 -7.15
C PRO A 229 -0.54 -6.58 -5.88
N LEU A 230 -0.86 -7.14 -4.71
CA LEU A 230 -0.55 -6.52 -3.42
C LEU A 230 0.95 -6.44 -3.13
N ASN A 231 1.74 -7.43 -3.58
CA ASN A 231 3.20 -7.39 -3.49
C ASN A 231 3.78 -6.41 -4.52
N LEU A 232 3.21 -6.36 -5.72
CA LEU A 232 3.60 -5.38 -6.75
C LEU A 232 3.43 -3.93 -6.28
N ASP A 233 2.43 -3.65 -5.45
CA ASP A 233 2.21 -2.33 -4.85
C ASP A 233 3.49 -1.76 -4.25
N SER A 234 4.28 -2.58 -3.53
CA SER A 234 5.50 -2.13 -2.86
C SER A 234 6.59 -1.69 -3.85
N VAL A 235 6.71 -2.37 -4.99
CA VAL A 235 7.63 -1.98 -6.07
C VAL A 235 7.21 -0.62 -6.65
N ILE A 236 5.92 -0.48 -6.95
CA ILE A 236 5.33 0.77 -7.47
C ILE A 236 5.45 1.89 -6.43
N TRP A 237 5.34 1.57 -5.15
CA TRP A 237 5.46 2.52 -4.08
C TRP A 237 6.87 3.10 -4.01
N VAL A 238 7.91 2.26 -3.99
CA VAL A 238 9.29 2.75 -3.94
C VAL A 238 9.67 3.42 -5.25
N LEU A 239 9.59 2.73 -6.39
CA LEU A 239 10.05 3.27 -7.68
C LEU A 239 9.23 4.48 -8.13
N GLY A 240 7.90 4.42 -7.96
CA GLY A 240 7.03 5.56 -8.27
C GLY A 240 7.26 6.73 -7.31
N GLY A 241 7.64 6.47 -6.06
CA GLY A 241 8.07 7.51 -5.12
C GLY A 241 9.32 8.24 -5.61
N LEU A 242 10.35 7.49 -6.00
CA LEU A 242 11.60 8.03 -6.57
C LEU A 242 11.32 8.89 -7.80
N LEU A 243 10.55 8.37 -8.76
CA LEU A 243 10.19 9.07 -9.99
C LEU A 243 9.38 10.34 -9.72
N ILE A 244 8.38 10.30 -8.85
CA ILE A 244 7.56 11.48 -8.56
C ILE A 244 8.38 12.54 -7.81
N ASN A 245 9.19 12.13 -6.83
CA ASN A 245 10.00 13.05 -6.03
C ASN A 245 11.13 13.69 -6.85
N SER A 246 11.65 12.98 -7.85
CA SER A 246 12.65 13.51 -8.78
C SER A 246 12.05 14.35 -9.92
N SER A 247 10.73 14.57 -9.93
CA SER A 247 10.01 15.18 -11.05
C SER A 247 10.29 14.46 -12.38
N PHE A 248 10.32 13.13 -12.34
CA PHE A 248 10.64 12.24 -13.46
C PHE A 248 12.03 12.48 -14.08
N ASN A 249 12.94 13.12 -13.35
CA ASN A 249 14.35 13.11 -13.69
C ASN A 249 14.93 11.73 -13.36
N VAL A 250 15.20 10.95 -14.41
CA VAL A 250 15.64 9.56 -14.28
C VAL A 250 17.02 9.46 -13.62
N ASP A 251 17.96 10.35 -13.93
CA ASP A 251 19.30 10.32 -13.33
C ASP A 251 19.25 10.54 -11.81
N ARG A 252 18.41 11.47 -11.35
CA ARG A 252 18.16 11.67 -9.91
C ARG A 252 17.52 10.44 -9.28
N ALA A 253 16.52 9.85 -9.92
CA ALA A 253 15.87 8.64 -9.42
C ALA A 253 16.83 7.45 -9.34
N ILE A 254 17.74 7.29 -10.31
CA ILE A 254 18.80 6.28 -10.30
C ILE A 254 19.78 6.50 -9.14
N ASN A 255 20.18 7.75 -8.89
CA ASN A 255 21.06 8.05 -7.77
C ASN A 255 20.41 7.71 -6.42
N GLU A 256 19.12 8.03 -6.25
CA GLU A 256 18.38 7.61 -5.05
C GLU A 256 18.22 6.08 -4.95
N LEU A 257 18.00 5.39 -6.07
CA LEU A 257 17.93 3.93 -6.12
C LEU A 257 19.25 3.26 -5.69
N ARG A 258 20.39 3.86 -6.04
CA ARG A 258 21.71 3.43 -5.59
C ARG A 258 21.88 3.59 -4.08
N ILE A 259 21.43 4.72 -3.52
CA ILE A 259 21.44 4.96 -2.06
C ILE A 259 20.61 3.92 -1.31
N LEU A 260 19.49 3.48 -1.90
CA LEU A 260 18.63 2.43 -1.34
C LEU A 260 19.17 1.00 -1.50
N ASN A 261 20.37 0.83 -2.07
CA ASN A 261 20.97 -0.47 -2.39
C ASN A 261 19.97 -1.39 -3.13
N ALA A 262 19.24 -0.83 -4.10
CA ALA A 262 18.24 -1.53 -4.91
C ALA A 262 18.56 -1.46 -6.41
N TYR A 263 19.77 -1.01 -6.76
CA TYR A 263 20.22 -0.86 -8.13
C TYR A 263 20.54 -2.21 -8.77
N ASN A 264 19.94 -2.47 -9.92
CA ASN A 264 20.22 -3.59 -10.83
C ASN A 264 19.71 -3.17 -12.24
N GLU A 265 20.35 -3.66 -13.31
CA GLU A 265 19.98 -3.38 -14.71
C GLU A 265 18.50 -3.60 -15.02
N LYS A 266 17.89 -4.66 -14.47
CA LYS A 266 16.46 -4.96 -14.63
C LYS A 266 15.56 -3.94 -13.95
N VAL A 267 16.00 -3.42 -12.80
CA VAL A 267 15.29 -2.38 -12.04
C VAL A 267 15.38 -1.05 -12.77
N LEU A 268 16.52 -0.79 -13.40
CA LEU A 268 16.71 0.36 -14.28
C LEU A 268 15.75 0.27 -15.49
N GLU A 269 15.69 -0.89 -16.16
CA GLU A 269 14.74 -1.11 -17.26
C GLU A 269 13.29 -0.89 -16.79
N LEU A 270 12.92 -1.43 -15.63
CA LEU A 270 11.59 -1.23 -15.04
C LEU A 270 11.33 0.26 -14.74
N LEU A 271 12.30 0.99 -14.22
CA LEU A 271 12.17 2.43 -13.93
C LEU A 271 11.95 3.25 -15.21
N TYR A 272 12.63 2.92 -16.31
CA TYR A 272 12.38 3.53 -17.62
C TYR A 272 10.99 3.17 -18.15
N LEU A 273 10.57 1.91 -18.07
CA LEU A 273 9.23 1.48 -18.49
C LEU A 273 8.12 2.17 -17.70
N LEU A 274 8.31 2.37 -16.39
CA LEU A 274 7.33 3.04 -15.53
C LEU A 274 7.21 4.55 -15.79
N SER A 275 8.23 5.15 -16.40
CA SER A 275 8.31 6.59 -16.64
C SER A 275 8.18 7.00 -18.11
N GLU A 276 8.08 6.05 -19.05
CA GLU A 276 8.18 6.24 -20.51
C GLU A 276 7.51 7.51 -21.06
N ARG A 277 6.25 7.80 -20.69
CA ARG A 277 5.49 8.97 -21.18
C ARG A 277 5.68 10.27 -20.41
N CYS A 278 6.40 10.21 -19.30
CA CYS A 278 6.59 11.29 -18.33
C CYS A 278 8.06 11.75 -18.22
N ILE A 279 9.01 11.03 -18.82
CA ILE A 279 10.38 11.50 -18.99
C ILE A 279 10.38 12.75 -19.88
N ASN A 280 11.10 13.80 -19.48
CA ASN A 280 11.31 15.05 -20.23
C ASN A 280 10.05 15.88 -20.54
N LYS A 281 9.03 15.87 -19.66
CA LYS A 281 7.89 16.80 -19.67
C LYS A 281 7.88 17.73 -18.46
#